data_AF-A0AA95HLE6-F1
#
_entry.id   AF-A0AA95HLE6-F1
#
_cell.length_a   1.000
_cell.length_b   1.000
_cell.length_c   1.000
_cell.angle_alpha   90.00
_cell.angle_beta   90.00
_cell.angle_gamma   90.00
#
_symmetry.space_group_name_H-M   'P 1'
#
loop_
_entity.id
_entity.type
_entity.pdbx_description
1 polymer ?
#
loop_
_entity_poly.entity_id
_entity_poly.type
_entity_poly.pdbx_seq_one_letter_code
_entity_poly.pdbx_strand_id
1 'polypeptide(L)'
;MGKQQFDSCTGTGVDLACNLYRAVAKVGIWVNMQDGYQGFTITKIIVNNANDKGYCVSTETPNPVETVQYIYPSIPAGAQNQTITYDGLQVTTAYENEIYLPEKVNTTGGNEISLTVHYTYHNKAKVGTIKFRTNGDGDIFDVIRNHSYLFNIKLSTIEIDAELQYQVMDWTEVDNGELDFGDGGGDVRK
;
A
#
# COMPACT_ATOMS: atom_id res chain seq x y z
N MET A 1 41.49 2.61 -15.56
CA MET A 1 40.58 2.64 -14.41
C MET A 1 40.18 1.21 -14.10
N GLY A 2 40.58 0.72 -12.93
CA GLY A 2 40.70 -0.71 -12.62
C GLY A 2 39.38 -1.39 -12.29
N LYS A 3 39.20 -2.61 -12.80
CA LYS A 3 38.25 -3.58 -12.26
C LYS A 3 38.79 -4.04 -10.90
N GLN A 4 38.03 -3.83 -9.82
CA GLN A 4 38.35 -4.47 -8.55
C GLN A 4 37.97 -5.95 -8.67
N GLN A 5 38.98 -6.81 -8.62
CA GLN A 5 38.85 -8.24 -8.50
C GLN A 5 38.82 -8.54 -7.00
N PHE A 6 37.68 -9.00 -6.50
CA PHE A 6 37.61 -9.55 -5.15
C PHE A 6 38.17 -10.97 -5.20
N ASP A 7 39.27 -11.20 -4.48
CA ASP A 7 39.85 -12.53 -4.31
C ASP A 7 38.81 -13.48 -3.71
N SER A 8 38.64 -14.64 -4.34
CA SER A 8 37.71 -15.67 -3.89
C SER A 8 38.18 -16.28 -2.58
N CYS A 9 37.36 -16.17 -1.53
CA CYS A 9 37.55 -16.94 -0.31
C CYS A 9 37.15 -18.39 -0.61
N THR A 10 38.12 -19.31 -0.68
CA THR A 10 37.86 -20.75 -0.86
C THR A 10 37.31 -21.35 0.44
N GLY A 11 36.02 -21.16 0.69
CA GLY A 11 35.25 -21.92 1.67
C GLY A 11 34.40 -22.96 0.95
N THR A 12 34.26 -24.15 1.53
CA THR A 12 33.19 -25.10 1.16
C THR A 12 31.85 -24.51 1.62
N GLY A 13 31.38 -23.48 0.92
CA GLY A 13 30.08 -22.86 1.18
C GLY A 13 28.98 -23.71 0.57
N VAL A 14 27.92 -23.97 1.34
CA VAL A 14 26.64 -24.35 0.76
C VAL A 14 26.09 -23.11 0.03
N ASP A 15 25.63 -23.27 -1.21
CA ASP A 15 24.88 -22.21 -1.89
C ASP A 15 23.60 -21.98 -1.09
N LEU A 16 23.56 -20.88 -0.34
CA LEU A 16 22.41 -20.49 0.47
C LEU A 16 21.62 -19.45 -0.31
N ALA A 17 20.47 -19.85 -0.86
CA ALA A 17 19.48 -18.90 -1.37
C ALA A 17 18.81 -18.22 -0.17
N CYS A 18 18.87 -16.89 -0.12
CA CYS A 18 18.21 -16.08 0.91
C CYS A 18 17.23 -15.13 0.24
N ASN A 19 15.94 -15.35 0.48
CA ASN A 19 14.89 -14.45 0.01
C ASN A 19 14.82 -13.23 0.94
N LEU A 20 14.95 -12.03 0.38
CA LEU A 20 14.84 -10.78 1.13
C LEU A 20 13.45 -10.18 0.93
N TYR A 21 12.75 -9.91 2.04
CA TYR A 21 11.42 -9.32 2.05
C TYR A 21 11.43 -7.94 2.69
N ARG A 22 10.55 -7.05 2.24
CA ARG A 22 10.43 -5.71 2.86
C ARG A 22 9.87 -5.83 4.27
N ALA A 23 10.42 -5.03 5.17
CA ALA A 23 9.93 -4.90 6.55
C ALA A 23 8.72 -3.96 6.68
N VAL A 24 8.31 -3.32 5.57
CA VAL A 24 7.23 -2.34 5.49
C VAL A 24 6.23 -2.76 4.42
N ALA A 25 5.01 -2.23 4.52
CA ALA A 25 4.04 -2.25 3.44
C ALA A 25 4.17 -0.99 2.58
N LYS A 26 3.66 -1.07 1.37
CA LYS A 26 3.62 0.04 0.41
C LYS A 26 2.18 0.43 0.15
N VAL A 27 1.91 1.73 0.02
CA VAL A 27 0.58 2.24 -0.31
C VAL A 27 0.63 3.12 -1.55
N GLY A 28 -0.31 2.88 -2.46
CA GLY A 28 -0.54 3.70 -3.66
C GLY A 28 -1.96 4.26 -3.69
N ILE A 29 -2.11 5.42 -4.31
CA ILE A 29 -3.40 6.06 -4.56
C ILE A 29 -3.52 6.36 -6.04
N TRP A 30 -4.59 5.88 -6.67
CA TRP A 30 -5.02 6.26 -8.00
C TRP A 30 -6.21 7.20 -7.94
N VAL A 31 -6.31 8.06 -8.95
CA VAL A 31 -7.47 8.90 -9.21
C VAL A 31 -8.07 8.42 -10.52
N ASN A 32 -9.30 7.94 -10.48
CA ASN A 32 -10.01 7.44 -11.67
C ASN A 32 -9.17 6.42 -12.48
N MET A 33 -8.66 5.37 -11.84
CA MET A 33 -7.81 4.37 -12.53
C MET A 33 -6.60 4.98 -13.24
N GLN A 34 -6.00 6.01 -12.64
CA GLN A 34 -4.90 6.82 -13.19
C GLN A 34 -5.27 7.79 -14.31
N ASP A 35 -6.50 7.82 -14.79
CA ASP A 35 -6.94 8.82 -15.79
C ASP A 35 -7.04 10.23 -15.18
N GLY A 36 -7.25 10.29 -13.86
CA GLY A 36 -7.55 11.53 -13.16
C GLY A 36 -8.95 12.08 -13.48
N TYR A 37 -9.22 13.27 -12.96
CA TYR A 37 -10.39 14.06 -13.30
C TYR A 37 -9.98 15.50 -13.63
N GLN A 38 -10.61 16.12 -14.62
CA GLN A 38 -10.35 17.52 -14.92
C GLN A 38 -10.62 18.40 -13.70
N GLY A 39 -9.64 19.25 -13.35
CA GLY A 39 -9.73 20.15 -12.21
C GLY A 39 -9.54 19.47 -10.84
N PHE A 40 -9.17 18.19 -10.79
CA PHE A 40 -8.84 17.47 -9.57
C PHE A 40 -7.33 17.49 -9.29
N THR A 41 -6.93 17.77 -8.05
CA THR A 41 -5.52 17.66 -7.63
C THR A 41 -5.42 17.34 -6.14
N ILE A 42 -4.73 16.26 -5.78
CA ILE A 42 -4.37 15.97 -4.38
C ILE A 42 -3.26 16.93 -3.98
N THR A 43 -3.48 17.64 -2.87
CA THR A 43 -2.55 18.64 -2.35
C THR A 43 -1.86 18.20 -1.07
N LYS A 44 -2.46 17.28 -0.31
CA LYS A 44 -1.89 16.75 0.92
C LYS A 44 -2.49 15.39 1.26
N ILE A 45 -1.66 14.50 1.78
CA ILE A 45 -2.06 13.19 2.31
C ILE A 45 -1.57 13.11 3.75
N ILE A 46 -2.45 12.68 4.65
CA ILE A 46 -2.13 12.43 6.05
C ILE A 46 -2.43 10.97 6.35
N VAL A 47 -1.42 10.20 6.72
CA VAL A 47 -1.60 8.86 7.27
C VAL A 47 -1.93 9.00 8.74
N ASN A 48 -3.08 8.52 9.17
CA ASN A 48 -3.52 8.55 10.57
C ASN A 48 -3.31 7.19 11.21
N ASN A 49 -2.88 7.18 12.47
CA ASN A 49 -2.79 5.98 13.31
C ASN A 49 -1.86 4.88 12.76
N ALA A 50 -0.86 5.22 11.94
CA ALA A 50 0.22 4.28 11.64
C ALA A 50 1.00 3.97 12.92
N ASN A 51 1.64 2.80 13.01
CA ASN A 51 2.52 2.53 14.15
C ASN A 51 3.80 3.38 14.08
N ASP A 52 4.35 3.78 15.22
CA ASP A 52 5.58 4.57 15.34
C ASP A 52 6.87 3.76 15.13
N LYS A 53 6.77 2.44 15.22
CA LYS A 53 7.87 1.49 15.04
C LYS A 53 7.38 0.14 14.53
N GLY A 54 8.29 -0.60 13.93
CA GLY A 54 8.09 -1.98 13.47
C GLY A 54 9.40 -2.75 13.57
N TYR A 55 9.33 -4.08 13.52
CA TYR A 55 10.54 -4.89 13.49
C TYR A 55 11.18 -4.93 12.11
N CYS A 56 12.51 -4.80 12.04
CA CYS A 56 13.26 -5.05 10.81
C CYS A 56 13.14 -6.51 10.34
N VAL A 57 13.01 -7.46 11.27
CA VAL A 57 12.83 -8.89 11.01
C VAL A 57 11.55 -9.37 11.67
N SER A 58 10.70 -10.07 10.92
CA SER A 58 9.41 -10.55 11.44
C SER A 58 9.61 -11.59 12.53
N THR A 59 8.76 -11.57 13.56
CA THR A 59 8.61 -12.69 14.49
C THR A 59 7.62 -13.73 14.00
N GLU A 60 6.84 -13.41 12.96
CA GLU A 60 5.92 -14.33 12.31
C GLU A 60 6.66 -15.28 11.37
N THR A 61 6.17 -16.51 11.26
CA THR A 61 6.68 -17.48 10.29
C THR A 61 6.12 -17.15 8.90
N PRO A 62 6.96 -17.02 7.87
CA PRO A 62 6.47 -16.80 6.51
C PRO A 62 5.55 -17.93 6.05
N ASN A 63 4.49 -17.58 5.34
CA ASN A 63 3.62 -18.51 4.65
C ASN A 63 4.46 -19.35 3.65
N PRO A 64 4.25 -20.67 3.60
CA PRO A 64 4.96 -21.53 2.64
C PRO A 64 4.65 -21.19 1.17
N VAL A 65 3.56 -20.49 0.90
CA VAL A 65 3.24 -19.95 -0.43
C VAL A 65 4.05 -18.68 -0.65
N GLU A 66 5.02 -18.77 -1.56
CA GLU A 66 5.96 -17.67 -1.87
C GLU A 66 5.29 -16.38 -2.35
N THR A 67 4.06 -16.44 -2.87
CA THR A 67 3.32 -15.25 -3.30
C THR A 67 2.72 -14.50 -2.11
N VAL A 68 2.23 -15.20 -1.08
CA VAL A 68 1.52 -14.58 0.06
C VAL A 68 2.49 -14.12 1.16
N GLN A 69 3.52 -14.91 1.45
CA GLN A 69 4.63 -14.67 2.40
C GLN A 69 4.28 -14.30 3.85
N TYR A 70 3.47 -13.30 4.15
CA TYR A 70 3.04 -12.98 5.51
C TYR A 70 1.54 -12.71 5.51
N ILE A 71 0.83 -13.27 6.47
CA ILE A 71 -0.63 -13.06 6.60
C ILE A 71 -1.03 -12.38 7.90
N TYR A 72 -0.05 -12.14 8.79
CA TYR A 72 -0.23 -11.45 10.05
C TYR A 72 0.86 -10.40 10.25
N PRO A 73 0.54 -9.27 10.88
CA PRO A 73 1.51 -8.24 11.21
C PRO A 73 2.39 -8.64 12.42
N SER A 74 3.68 -8.35 12.34
CA SER A 74 4.64 -8.55 13.43
C SER A 74 4.99 -7.23 14.13
N ILE A 75 4.34 -6.92 15.26
CA ILE A 75 4.39 -5.59 15.89
C ILE A 75 5.16 -5.59 17.22
N PRO A 76 6.12 -4.66 17.44
CA PRO A 76 6.78 -4.52 18.73
C PRO A 76 5.85 -4.12 19.87
N ALA A 77 6.09 -4.68 21.06
CA ALA A 77 5.37 -4.27 22.26
C ALA A 77 5.54 -2.76 22.53
N GLY A 78 4.43 -2.09 22.86
CA GLY A 78 4.41 -0.65 23.11
C GLY A 78 4.52 0.23 21.86
N ALA A 79 4.29 -0.31 20.65
CA ALA A 79 4.00 0.49 19.46
C ALA A 79 2.85 1.48 19.74
N GLN A 80 3.04 2.73 19.34
CA GLN A 80 2.07 3.80 19.50
C GLN A 80 1.59 4.28 18.13
N ASN A 81 0.42 4.91 18.11
CA ASN A 81 -0.10 5.55 16.91
C ASN A 81 0.68 6.85 16.63
N GLN A 82 1.00 7.07 15.36
CA GLN A 82 1.58 8.30 14.84
C GLN A 82 0.83 8.79 13.60
N THR A 83 1.10 10.04 13.25
CA THR A 83 0.60 10.68 12.04
C THR A 83 1.77 11.03 11.12
N ILE A 84 1.66 10.66 9.85
CA ILE A 84 2.67 10.96 8.82
C ILE A 84 2.02 11.89 7.79
N THR A 85 2.65 13.02 7.50
CA THR A 85 2.09 14.04 6.60
C THR A 85 2.95 14.22 5.37
N TYR A 86 2.30 14.14 4.20
CA TYR A 86 2.84 14.46 2.89
C TYR A 86 2.11 15.71 2.39
N ASP A 87 2.78 16.86 2.32
CA ASP A 87 2.19 18.16 1.99
C ASP A 87 2.82 18.75 0.73
N GLY A 88 2.22 19.80 0.18
CA GLY A 88 2.72 20.48 -1.02
C GLY A 88 2.62 19.62 -2.30
N LEU A 89 1.71 18.65 -2.31
CA LEU A 89 1.53 17.72 -3.42
C LEU A 89 0.84 18.42 -4.61
N GLN A 90 1.13 17.92 -5.82
CA GLN A 90 0.48 18.34 -7.07
C GLN A 90 0.13 17.08 -7.89
N VAL A 91 -0.61 16.16 -7.26
CA VAL A 91 -0.92 14.86 -7.87
C VAL A 91 -2.30 14.89 -8.53
N THR A 92 -2.35 14.60 -9.82
CA THR A 92 -3.60 14.63 -10.60
C THR A 92 -4.12 13.24 -10.97
N THR A 93 -3.23 12.25 -11.08
CA THR A 93 -3.55 10.91 -11.60
C THR A 93 -3.18 9.78 -10.64
N ALA A 94 -1.95 9.76 -10.14
CA ALA A 94 -1.46 8.68 -9.28
C ALA A 94 -0.37 9.16 -8.30
N TYR A 95 -0.42 8.64 -7.07
CA TYR A 95 0.61 8.77 -6.05
C TYR A 95 1.03 7.37 -5.61
N GLU A 96 2.09 6.84 -6.21
CA GLU A 96 2.55 5.48 -5.98
C GLU A 96 3.99 5.45 -5.48
N ASN A 97 4.35 4.40 -4.74
CA ASN A 97 5.73 4.14 -4.30
C ASN A 97 6.32 5.19 -3.36
N GLU A 98 5.49 6.05 -2.76
CA GLU A 98 5.95 7.12 -1.87
C GLU A 98 5.51 6.91 -0.40
N ILE A 99 4.45 6.13 -0.16
CA ILE A 99 3.93 5.88 1.19
C ILE A 99 4.36 4.48 1.64
N TYR A 100 5.21 4.45 2.67
CA TYR A 100 5.65 3.22 3.32
C TYR A 100 5.16 3.17 4.75
N LEU A 101 4.51 2.08 5.12
CA LEU A 101 3.88 1.92 6.43
C LEU A 101 4.51 0.77 7.21
N PRO A 102 4.80 0.94 8.51
CA PRO A 102 5.06 -0.19 9.38
C PRO A 102 3.79 -1.01 9.55
N GLU A 103 3.98 -2.27 9.92
CA GLU A 103 2.89 -3.20 10.17
C GLU A 103 1.94 -2.71 11.25
N LYS A 104 0.65 -3.02 11.10
CA LYS A 104 -0.40 -2.63 12.04
C LYS A 104 -1.56 -3.62 12.03
N VAL A 105 -1.99 -4.03 13.22
CA VAL A 105 -3.31 -4.61 13.45
C VAL A 105 -4.32 -3.47 13.40
N ASN A 106 -5.19 -3.50 12.40
CA ASN A 106 -6.21 -2.49 12.24
C ASN A 106 -7.37 -2.75 13.21
N THR A 107 -8.02 -1.69 13.67
CA THR A 107 -9.10 -1.75 14.65
C THR A 107 -10.18 -0.76 14.27
N THR A 108 -11.42 -0.97 14.70
CA THR A 108 -12.47 0.03 14.53
C THR A 108 -12.34 1.17 15.55
N GLY A 109 -12.91 2.33 15.22
CA GLY A 109 -12.95 3.49 16.12
C GLY A 109 -11.72 4.40 16.02
N GLY A 110 -11.35 5.07 17.11
CA GLY A 110 -10.36 6.16 17.09
C GLY A 110 -8.94 5.78 16.66
N ASN A 111 -8.62 4.48 16.67
CA ASN A 111 -7.29 3.94 16.33
C ASN A 111 -7.23 3.30 14.93
N GLU A 112 -8.33 3.38 14.18
CA GLU A 112 -8.41 2.86 12.81
C GLU A 112 -7.39 3.57 11.91
N ILE A 113 -6.62 2.79 11.14
CA ILE A 113 -5.69 3.38 10.18
C ILE A 113 -6.44 3.90 8.96
N SER A 114 -6.10 5.12 8.55
CA SER A 114 -6.74 5.78 7.42
C SER A 114 -5.80 6.78 6.77
N LEU A 115 -6.12 7.16 5.54
CA LEU A 115 -5.52 8.29 4.85
C LEU A 115 -6.54 9.43 4.79
N THR A 116 -6.22 10.59 5.35
CA THR A 116 -6.95 11.82 5.06
C THR A 116 -6.32 12.48 3.84
N VAL A 117 -7.11 12.63 2.78
CA VAL A 117 -6.68 13.17 1.49
C VAL A 117 -7.29 14.55 1.33
N HIS A 118 -6.46 15.58 1.32
CA HIS A 118 -6.85 16.92 0.92
C HIS A 118 -6.64 17.06 -0.59
N TYR A 119 -7.65 17.58 -1.27
CA TYR A 119 -7.60 17.77 -2.71
C TYR A 119 -8.37 19.03 -3.11
N THR A 120 -8.10 19.53 -4.31
CA THR A 120 -8.91 20.54 -4.97
C THR A 120 -9.74 19.88 -6.06
N TYR A 121 -10.97 20.34 -6.24
CA TYR A 121 -11.82 20.00 -7.39
C TYR A 121 -12.44 21.29 -7.93
N HIS A 122 -12.13 21.65 -9.18
CA HIS A 122 -12.51 22.94 -9.79
C HIS A 122 -12.17 24.13 -8.87
N ASN A 123 -10.92 24.16 -8.38
CA ASN A 123 -10.37 25.18 -7.48
C ASN A 123 -11.04 25.27 -6.08
N LYS A 124 -11.87 24.29 -5.70
CA LYS A 124 -12.45 24.22 -4.36
C LYS A 124 -11.72 23.17 -3.52
N ALA A 125 -11.22 23.58 -2.35
CA ALA A 125 -10.61 22.66 -1.39
C ALA A 125 -11.65 21.69 -0.82
N LYS A 126 -11.27 20.43 -0.73
CA LYS A 126 -12.06 19.29 -0.25
C LYS A 126 -11.17 18.36 0.55
N VAL A 127 -11.80 17.52 1.36
CA VAL A 127 -11.14 16.51 2.18
C VAL A 127 -11.93 15.22 2.09
N GLY A 128 -11.23 14.12 1.81
CA GLY A 128 -11.77 12.76 1.82
C GLY A 128 -10.98 11.88 2.80
N THR A 129 -11.57 10.76 3.19
CA THR A 129 -10.90 9.75 4.04
C THR A 129 -10.93 8.41 3.35
N ILE A 130 -9.77 7.76 3.24
CA ILE A 130 -9.63 6.39 2.76
C ILE A 130 -9.36 5.51 3.98
N LYS A 131 -10.23 4.52 4.22
CA LYS A 131 -10.05 3.54 5.30
C LYS A 131 -9.43 2.26 4.74
N PHE A 132 -8.67 1.57 5.58
CA PHE A 132 -8.11 0.24 5.25
C PHE A 132 -9.19 -0.83 5.47
N ARG A 133 -10.20 -0.77 4.60
CA ARG A 133 -11.40 -1.60 4.60
C ARG A 133 -11.77 -2.04 3.19
N THR A 134 -12.38 -3.21 3.11
CA THR A 134 -12.93 -3.74 1.87
C THR A 134 -13.99 -2.79 1.31
N ASN A 135 -13.76 -2.23 0.12
CA ASN A 135 -14.65 -1.26 -0.52
C ASN A 135 -15.01 -0.04 0.35
N GLY A 136 -14.07 0.42 1.18
CA GLY A 136 -14.23 1.63 2.01
C GLY A 136 -14.99 1.43 3.33
N ASP A 137 -16.01 0.57 3.38
CA ASP A 137 -16.85 0.37 4.57
C ASP A 137 -17.09 -1.09 4.97
N GLY A 138 -16.56 -2.06 4.22
CA GLY A 138 -16.61 -3.48 4.54
C GLY A 138 -15.63 -3.89 5.64
N ASP A 139 -15.17 -5.13 5.54
CA ASP A 139 -14.25 -5.73 6.51
C ASP A 139 -12.95 -4.93 6.63
N ILE A 140 -12.48 -4.73 7.85
CA ILE A 140 -11.16 -4.13 8.10
C ILE A 140 -10.07 -5.12 7.72
N PHE A 141 -8.96 -4.61 7.20
CA PHE A 141 -7.76 -5.40 6.99
C PHE A 141 -6.53 -4.73 7.62
N ASP A 142 -5.57 -5.57 8.01
CA ASP A 142 -4.32 -5.17 8.63
C ASP A 142 -3.34 -4.62 7.61
N VAL A 143 -2.35 -3.87 8.09
CA VAL A 143 -1.16 -3.49 7.32
C VAL A 143 -0.08 -4.53 7.58
N ILE A 144 0.26 -5.29 6.55
CA ILE A 144 1.18 -6.42 6.61
C ILE A 144 2.41 -6.10 5.77
N ARG A 145 3.59 -6.43 6.29
CA ARG A 145 4.87 -6.21 5.59
C ARG A 145 4.87 -6.86 4.21
N ASN A 146 5.64 -6.29 3.30
CA ASN A 146 5.80 -6.79 1.93
C ASN A 146 4.51 -6.85 1.09
N HIS A 147 3.43 -6.20 1.53
CA HIS A 147 2.21 -6.04 0.74
C HIS A 147 2.12 -4.67 0.09
N SER A 148 1.42 -4.59 -1.05
CA SER A 148 1.06 -3.33 -1.70
C SER A 148 -0.45 -3.10 -1.61
N TYR A 149 -0.84 -2.00 -0.97
CA TYR A 149 -2.23 -1.57 -0.87
C TYR A 149 -2.48 -0.47 -1.88
N LEU A 150 -3.39 -0.70 -2.83
CA LEU A 150 -3.72 0.27 -3.85
C LEU A 150 -5.17 0.72 -3.70
N PHE A 151 -5.36 2.03 -3.52
CA PHE A 151 -6.67 2.65 -3.39
C PHE A 151 -7.00 3.48 -4.62
N ASN A 152 -8.19 3.29 -5.19
CA ASN A 152 -8.65 4.12 -6.30
C ASN A 152 -9.75 5.09 -5.86
N ILE A 153 -9.49 6.38 -6.01
CA ILE A 153 -10.45 7.46 -5.75
C ILE A 153 -11.36 7.60 -6.97
N LYS A 154 -12.67 7.44 -6.77
CA LYS A 154 -13.71 7.80 -7.75
C LYS A 154 -14.59 8.93 -7.21
N LEU A 155 -15.05 9.81 -8.09
CA LEU A 155 -16.06 10.81 -7.74
C LEU A 155 -17.46 10.21 -7.99
N SER A 156 -18.37 10.24 -7.01
CA SER A 156 -19.78 9.91 -7.29
C SER A 156 -20.55 11.10 -7.88
N THR A 157 -21.67 10.79 -8.53
CA THR A 157 -22.49 11.69 -9.36
C THR A 157 -23.60 12.42 -8.60
N ILE A 158 -23.77 12.14 -7.31
CA ILE A 158 -24.73 12.83 -6.43
C ILE A 158 -23.88 13.60 -5.43
N GLU A 159 -24.20 14.87 -5.17
CA GLU A 159 -23.37 15.80 -4.38
C GLU A 159 -22.61 15.12 -3.23
N ILE A 160 -21.30 14.92 -3.46
CA ILE A 160 -20.26 14.58 -2.47
C ILE A 160 -20.48 13.23 -1.77
N ASP A 161 -20.06 12.14 -2.41
CA ASP A 161 -19.52 10.96 -1.70
C ASP A 161 -18.58 10.19 -2.65
N ALA A 162 -17.36 9.83 -2.23
CA ALA A 162 -16.43 9.07 -3.07
C ALA A 162 -16.63 7.57 -2.82
N GLU A 163 -16.99 6.79 -3.85
CA GLU A 163 -17.07 5.34 -3.75
C GLU A 163 -15.71 4.73 -4.12
N LEU A 164 -15.08 4.01 -3.18
CA LEU A 164 -13.73 3.48 -3.32
C LEU A 164 -13.74 1.97 -3.64
N GLN A 165 -13.00 1.60 -4.67
CA GLN A 165 -12.62 0.21 -4.95
C GLN A 165 -11.10 0.06 -4.73
N TYR A 166 -10.68 -1.10 -4.22
CA TYR A 166 -9.28 -1.39 -3.90
C TYR A 166 -8.88 -2.75 -4.46
N GLN A 167 -7.59 -2.94 -4.70
CA GLN A 167 -6.98 -4.23 -5.01
C GLN A 167 -5.75 -4.39 -4.10
N VAL A 168 -5.64 -5.52 -3.41
CA VAL A 168 -4.42 -5.92 -2.70
C VAL A 168 -3.61 -6.74 -3.68
N MET A 169 -2.38 -6.31 -3.97
CA MET A 169 -1.45 -7.06 -4.80
C MET A 169 -0.15 -7.30 -4.03
N ASP A 170 0.43 -8.48 -4.23
CA ASP A 170 1.75 -8.81 -3.72
C ASP A 170 2.80 -7.92 -4.39
N TRP A 171 3.80 -7.48 -3.64
CA TRP A 171 4.84 -6.62 -4.18
C TRP A 171 5.96 -7.48 -4.79
N THR A 172 5.82 -7.80 -6.08
CA THR A 172 6.87 -8.45 -6.87
C THR A 172 7.62 -7.41 -7.71
N GLU A 173 8.95 -7.49 -7.79
CA GLU A 173 9.69 -6.73 -8.82
C GLU A 173 9.40 -7.40 -10.17
N VAL A 174 8.33 -6.98 -10.83
CA VAL A 174 8.04 -7.39 -12.20
C VAL A 174 7.83 -6.14 -13.02
N ASP A 175 8.70 -6.02 -14.03
CA ASP A 175 8.65 -5.09 -15.15
C ASP A 175 7.20 -4.97 -15.66
N ASN A 176 6.78 -3.77 -16.06
CA ASN A 176 5.40 -3.40 -16.42
C ASN A 176 4.77 -4.33 -17.48
N GLY A 177 4.30 -5.49 -17.03
CA GLY A 177 3.63 -6.50 -17.83
C GLY A 177 2.16 -6.15 -17.95
N GLU A 178 1.74 -6.02 -19.21
CA GLU A 178 0.37 -5.82 -19.69
C GLU A 178 -0.67 -6.60 -18.88
N LEU A 179 -1.58 -5.89 -18.21
CA LEU A 179 -2.73 -6.47 -17.53
C LEU A 179 -3.87 -6.63 -18.56
N ASP A 180 -4.16 -7.88 -18.91
CA ASP A 180 -5.32 -8.29 -19.70
C ASP A 180 -6.58 -8.28 -18.84
N PHE A 181 -7.50 -7.36 -19.14
CA PHE A 181 -8.84 -7.34 -18.55
C PHE A 181 -9.77 -8.10 -19.49
N GLY A 182 -9.75 -9.43 -19.40
CA GLY A 182 -10.62 -10.30 -20.19
C GLY A 182 -12.07 -9.81 -20.16
N ASP A 183 -12.64 -9.60 -21.35
CA ASP A 183 -14.01 -9.15 -21.54
C ASP A 183 -14.98 -10.12 -20.85
N GLY A 184 -15.75 -9.57 -19.92
CA GLY A 184 -16.61 -10.32 -19.01
C GLY A 184 -17.48 -11.37 -19.71
N GLY A 185 -17.27 -12.63 -19.32
CA GLY A 185 -18.15 -13.73 -19.67
C GLY A 185 -17.54 -15.08 -19.35
N GLY A 186 -17.82 -15.64 -18.16
CA GLY A 186 -17.31 -16.97 -17.83
C GLY A 186 -17.65 -17.48 -16.43
N ASP A 187 -18.90 -17.91 -16.27
CA ASP A 187 -19.45 -18.93 -15.36
C ASP A 187 -18.63 -19.35 -14.13
N VAL A 188 -19.15 -19.04 -12.94
CA VAL A 188 -18.69 -19.58 -11.65
C VAL A 188 -19.20 -21.01 -11.50
N ARG A 189 -18.31 -22.00 -11.52
CA ARG A 189 -18.61 -23.33 -10.95
C ARG A 189 -17.45 -23.87 -10.12
N LYS A 190 -17.76 -24.02 -8.82
CA LYS A 190 -17.21 -24.84 -7.73
C LYS A 190 -15.70 -25.03 -7.64
#